data_AF-A0A7W0FBV7-F1
#
_entry.id   AF-A0A7W0FBV7-F1
#
_cell.length_a   1.000
_cell.length_b   1.000
_cell.length_c   1.000
_cell.angle_alpha   90.00
_cell.angle_beta   90.00
_cell.angle_gamma   90.00
#
_symmetry.space_group_name_H-M   'P 1'
#
loop_
_entity.id
_entity.type
_entity.pdbx_description
1 polymer ?
#
loop_
_entity_poly.entity_id
_entity_poly.type
_entity_poly.pdbx_seq_one_letter_code
_entity_poly.pdbx_strand_id
1 'polypeptide(L)' 'MDWLIKSAIVIGLFSLTFMLNMPFGYLRGKTKRFSLKWFLYVHLPIPFVLLARILSNIDMTYIPLFV' A
#
# COMPACT_ATOMS: atom_id res chain seq x y z
N MET A 1 11.69 8.33 -19.71
CA MET A 1 10.90 8.79 -18.56
C MET A 1 11.83 9.58 -17.67
N ASP A 2 11.68 10.89 -17.61
CA ASP A 2 12.58 11.75 -16.82
C ASP A 2 12.71 11.22 -15.39
N TRP A 3 13.93 11.22 -14.86
CA TRP A 3 14.26 10.81 -13.49
C TRP A 3 13.27 11.41 -12.47
N LEU A 4 12.87 12.66 -12.69
CA LEU A 4 11.88 13.38 -11.89
C LEU A 4 10.53 12.67 -11.86
N ILE A 5 10.02 12.21 -13.00
CA ILE A 5 8.73 11.50 -13.10
C ILE A 5 8.81 10.16 -12.38
N LYS A 6 9.90 9.40 -12.58
CA LYS A 6 10.11 8.13 -11.86
C LYS A 6 10.14 8.35 -10.34
N SER A 7 10.86 9.36 -9.86
CA SER A 7 10.91 9.68 -8.42
C SER A 7 9.55 10.12 -7.87
N ALA A 8 8.78 10.91 -8.62
CA ALA A 8 7.45 11.38 -8.22
C ALA A 8 6.46 10.22 -8.08
N ILE A 9 6.48 9.25 -9.00
CA ILE A 9 5.61 8.07 -8.92
C ILE A 9 5.99 7.20 -7.72
N VAL A 10 7.28 7.01 -7.45
CA VAL A 10 7.74 6.25 -6.26
C VAL A 10 7.28 6.94 -4.98
N ILE A 11 7.51 8.24 -4.83
CA ILE A 11 7.05 9.01 -3.66
C ILE A 11 5.51 8.96 -3.53
N GLY A 12 4.79 9.04 -4.64
CA GLY A 12 3.33 8.89 -4.69
C GLY A 12 2.87 7.52 -4.20
N LEU A 13 3.51 6.43 -4.65
CA LEU A 13 3.21 5.08 -4.18
C LEU A 13 3.48 4.90 -2.68
N PHE A 14 4.61 5.38 -2.18
CA PHE A 14 4.93 5.34 -0.75
C PHE A 14 3.89 6.12 0.06
N SER A 15 3.53 7.33 -0.38
CA SER A 15 2.52 8.15 0.31
C SER A 15 1.15 7.46 0.31
N LEU A 16 0.74 6.88 -0.83
CA LEU A 16 -0.50 6.12 -0.96
C LEU A 16 -0.50 4.89 -0.03
N THR A 17 0.59 4.11 -0.01
CA THR A 17 0.72 2.94 0.87
C THR A 17 0.61 3.33 2.34
N PHE A 18 1.25 4.43 2.75
CA PHE A 18 1.20 4.94 4.11
C PHE A 18 -0.21 5.42 4.49
N MET A 19 -0.86 6.17 3.61
CA MET A 19 -2.22 6.68 3.80
C MET A 19 -3.28 5.58 3.84
N LEU A 20 -3.03 4.43 3.20
CA LEU A 20 -3.89 3.25 3.29
C LEU A 20 -3.54 2.44 4.55
N ASN A 21 -2.28 2.13 4.78
CA ASN A 21 -1.88 1.28 5.91
C ASN A 21 -2.16 1.91 7.27
N MET A 22 -2.15 3.25 7.40
CA MET A 22 -2.46 3.93 8.66
C MET A 22 -3.93 3.74 9.12
N PRO A 23 -4.97 4.07 8.34
CA PRO A 23 -6.36 3.85 8.73
C PRO A 23 -6.69 2.36 8.84
N PHE A 24 -6.22 1.51 7.92
CA PHE A 24 -6.44 0.06 8.02
C PHE A 24 -5.74 -0.55 9.24
N GLY A 25 -4.55 -0.04 9.62
CA GLY A 25 -3.85 -0.40 10.84
C GLY A 25 -4.60 0.00 12.11
N TYR A 26 -5.20 1.19 12.13
CA TYR A 26 -6.06 1.63 13.23
C TYR A 26 -7.33 0.78 13.35
N LEU A 27 -8.00 0.52 12.23
CA LEU A 27 -9.19 -0.33 12.18
C LEU A 27 -8.87 -1.76 12.64
N ARG A 28 -7.74 -2.33 12.18
CA ARG A 28 -7.23 -3.65 12.63
C ARG A 28 -7.03 -3.71 14.15
N GLY A 29 -6.53 -2.64 14.75
CA GLY A 29 -6.34 -2.55 16.22
C GLY A 29 -7.66 -2.54 17.00
N LYS A 30 -8.74 -2.04 16.38
CA LYS A 30 -10.08 -1.96 17.00
C LYS A 30 -10.95 -3.20 16.79
N THR A 31 -10.57 -4.14 15.93
CA THR A 31 -11.36 -5.37 15.72
C THR A 31 -10.85 -6.53 16.57
N LYS A 32 -11.72 -7.52 16.83
CA LYS A 32 -11.26 -8.82 17.34
C LYS A 32 -10.30 -9.47 16.34
N ARG A 33 -9.15 -9.92 16.83
CA ARG A 33 -8.16 -10.69 16.05
C ARG A 33 -8.82 -11.97 15.52
N PHE A 34 -8.47 -12.37 14.29
CA PHE A 34 -9.05 -13.53 13.57
C PHE A 34 -10.54 -13.46 13.20
N SER A 35 -11.18 -12.29 13.31
CA SER A 35 -12.51 -12.08 12.69
C SER A 35 -12.38 -11.88 11.18
N LEU A 36 -13.44 -12.18 10.40
CA LEU A 36 -13.50 -11.86 8.96
C LEU A 36 -13.17 -10.38 8.68
N LYS A 37 -13.61 -9.46 9.54
CA LYS A 37 -13.27 -8.03 9.40
C LYS A 37 -11.77 -7.76 9.58
N TRP A 38 -11.13 -8.44 10.53
CA TRP A 38 -9.68 -8.35 10.75
C TRP A 38 -8.91 -8.87 9.54
N PHE A 39 -9.35 -10.00 8.99
CA PHE A 39 -8.76 -10.58 7.78
C PHE A 39 -8.86 -9.61 6.59
N LEU A 40 -10.04 -9.02 6.37
CA LEU A 40 -10.26 -8.03 5.33
C LEU A 40 -9.38 -6.78 5.53
N TYR A 41 -9.22 -6.28 6.76
CA TYR A 41 -8.39 -5.10 7.01
C TYR A 41 -6.89 -5.34 6.80
N VAL A 42 -6.42 -6.58 6.93
CA VAL A 42 -5.04 -6.95 6.60
C VAL A 42 -4.87 -7.18 5.10
N HIS A 43 -5.86 -7.79 4.44
CA HIS A 43 -5.75 -8.22 3.05
C HIS A 43 -6.34 -7.25 2.01
N LEU A 44 -7.05 -6.19 2.39
CA LEU A 44 -7.51 -5.15 1.45
C LEU A 44 -6.39 -4.18 1.02
N PRO A 45 -5.50 -3.73 1.91
CA PRO A 45 -4.42 -2.81 1.54
C PRO A 45 -3.45 -3.43 0.53
N ILE A 46 -3.10 -4.72 0.71
CA ILE A 46 -2.07 -5.40 -0.09
C ILE A 46 -2.43 -5.48 -1.59
N PRO A 47 -3.62 -5.96 -2.01
CA PRO A 47 -4.06 -5.97 -3.40
C PRO A 47 -4.20 -4.56 -3.98
N PHE A 48 -4.63 -3.59 -3.17
CA PHE A 48 -4.77 -2.20 -3.63
C PHE A 48 -3.41 -1.59 -3.99
N VAL A 49 -2.41 -1.78 -3.13
CA VAL A 49 -1.03 -1.38 -3.39
C VAL A 49 -0.44 -2.13 -4.59
N LEU A 50 -0.71 -3.43 -4.70
CA LEU A 50 -0.27 -4.25 -5.84
C LEU A 50 -0.85 -3.76 -7.17
N LEU A 51 -2.15 -3.45 -7.21
CA LEU A 51 -2.81 -2.90 -8.40
C LEU A 51 -2.24 -1.53 -8.78
N ALA A 52 -2.08 -0.63 -7.82
CA ALA A 52 -1.44 0.67 -8.06
C ALA A 52 -0.02 0.52 -8.62
N ARG A 53 0.71 -0.51 -8.18
CA ARG A 53 2.05 -0.84 -8.66
C ARG A 53 2.06 -1.38 -10.09
N ILE A 54 1.14 -2.28 -10.43
CA ILE A 54 1.00 -2.84 -11.79
C ILE A 54 0.62 -1.74 -12.78
N LEU A 55 -0.33 -0.87 -12.42
CA LEU A 55 -0.73 0.27 -13.25
C LEU A 55 0.40 1.28 -13.46
N SER A 56 1.28 1.45 -12.46
CA SER A 56 2.41 2.37 -12.54
C SER A 56 3.61 1.84 -13.32
N ASN A 57 3.62 0.57 -13.72
CA ASN A 57 4.71 -0.07 -14.49
C ASN A 57 6.12 0.18 -13.90
N ILE A 58 6.23 0.22 -12.56
CA ILE A 58 7.51 0.44 -11.87
C ILE A 58 8.24 -0.88 -11.65
N ASP A 59 9.53 -0.89 -12.01
CA ASP A 59 10.45 -2.01 -11.80
C ASP A 59 10.42 -2.54 -10.35
N MET A 60 10.64 -3.84 -10.20
CA MET A 60 10.55 -4.57 -8.92
C MET A 60 11.58 -4.12 -7.86
N THR A 61 12.51 -3.23 -8.23
CA THR A 61 13.57 -2.69 -7.36
C THR A 61 13.06 -1.75 -6.27
N TYR A 62 11.93 -1.07 -6.48
CA TYR A 62 11.38 -0.11 -5.50
C TYR A 62 10.35 -0.76 -4.58
N ILE A 63 10.81 -1.41 -3.52
CA ILE A 63 9.93 -2.03 -2.52
C ILE A 63 9.47 -0.95 -1.53
N PRO A 64 8.15 -0.70 -1.38
CA PRO A 64 7.65 0.15 -0.31
C PRO A 64 8.09 -0.40 1.04
N LEU A 65 8.74 0.41 1.88
CA LEU A 65 9.12 0.04 3.25
C LEU A 65 7.89 -0.28 4.12
N PHE A 66 6.71 0.16 3.70
CA PHE A 66 5.42 -0.02 4.38
C PHE A 66 4.46 -0.83 3.51
N VAL A 67 4.71 -2.14 3.40
CA VAL A 67 3.69 -3.11 2.93
C VAL A 67 2.89 -3.60 4.12
#